data_AF-A0AAI9D5N5-F1
#
_entry.id   AF-A0AAI9D5N5-F1
#
_cell.length_a   1.000
_cell.length_b   1.000
_cell.length_c   1.000
_cell.angle_alpha   90.00
_cell.angle_beta   90.00
_cell.angle_gamma   90.00
#
_symmetry.space_group_name_H-M   'P 1'
#
loop_
_entity.id
_entity.type
_entity.pdbx_description
1 polymer ?
#
loop_
_entity_poly.entity_id
_entity_poly.type
_entity_poly.pdbx_seq_one_letter_code
_entity_poly.pdbx_strand_id
1 'polypeptide(L)' 'MKIGLKLNADSINVLALNMGKIAVDVDGIEIAEQIAAVNAQGLTLRIAEEPGDVIVETSSRLRLSRLVRSRQADR' A
#
# COMPACT_ATOMS: atom_id res chain seq x y z
N MET A 1 -12.27 4.93 11.59
CA MET A 1 -10.99 4.37 11.08
C MET A 1 -9.87 5.28 11.53
N LYS A 2 -8.72 4.75 11.96
CA LYS A 2 -7.55 5.57 12.34
C LYS A 2 -6.45 5.35 11.31
N ILE A 3 -5.95 6.45 10.72
CA ILE A 3 -4.81 6.45 9.80
C ILE A 3 -3.66 7.16 10.51
N GLY A 4 -2.47 6.58 10.49
CA GLY A 4 -1.28 7.18 11.10
C GLY A 4 -0.05 6.83 10.30
N LEU A 5 0.65 7.87 9.84
CA LEU A 5 1.99 7.82 9.28
C LEU A 5 2.73 9.04 9.85
N LYS A 6 4.00 8.88 10.20
CA LYS A 6 4.81 9.93 10.84
C LYS A 6 5.95 10.25 9.89
N LEU A 7 5.97 11.48 9.39
CA LEU A 7 6.97 11.99 8.46
C LEU A 7 7.04 13.52 8.59
N ASN A 8 8.18 14.11 8.22
CA ASN A 8 8.33 15.56 8.10
C ASN A 8 8.05 15.94 6.64
N ALA A 9 7.22 16.97 6.43
CA ALA A 9 6.81 17.42 5.10
C ALA A 9 6.55 18.93 5.12
N ASP A 10 6.71 19.57 3.97
CA ASP A 10 6.45 21.00 3.79
C ASP A 10 4.95 21.26 3.58
N SER A 11 4.28 20.41 2.80
CA SER A 11 2.84 20.43 2.59
C SER A 11 2.24 19.03 2.52
N ILE A 12 0.97 18.94 2.94
CA ILE A 12 0.16 17.73 2.87
C ILE A 12 -1.20 18.09 2.29
N ASN A 13 -1.59 17.43 1.20
CA ASN A 13 -2.96 17.48 0.67
C ASN A 13 -3.61 16.10 0.80
N VAL A 14 -4.87 16.06 1.23
CA VAL A 14 -5.60 14.81 1.48
C VAL A 14 -6.91 14.80 0.71
N LEU A 15 -7.07 13.79 -0.13
CA LEU A 15 -8.31 13.53 -0.84
C LEU A 15 -8.96 12.25 -0.32
N ALA A 16 -10.20 12.37 0.14
CA ALA A 16 -11.02 11.20 0.47
C ALA A 16 -11.41 10.47 -0.82
N LEU A 17 -11.10 9.18 -0.91
CA LEU A 17 -11.50 8.32 -2.02
C LEU A 17 -12.63 7.39 -1.57
N ASN A 18 -13.26 6.74 -2.54
CA ASN A 18 -14.29 5.73 -2.27
C ASN A 18 -13.69 4.48 -1.59
N MET A 19 -14.56 3.66 -0.98
CA MET A 19 -14.21 2.36 -0.35
C MET A 19 -13.21 2.43 0.82
N GLY A 20 -13.17 3.55 1.56
CA GLY A 20 -12.28 3.70 2.71
C GLY A 20 -10.80 3.88 2.34
N LYS A 21 -10.51 4.29 1.11
CA LYS A 21 -9.18 4.70 0.66
C LYS A 21 -9.03 6.22 0.80
N ILE A 22 -7.79 6.69 0.92
CA ILE A 22 -7.44 8.11 0.78
C ILE A 22 -6.26 8.25 -0.18
N ALA A 23 -6.18 9.36 -0.88
CA ALA A 23 -4.95 9.80 -1.54
C ALA A 23 -4.32 10.91 -0.70
N VAL A 24 -3.01 10.83 -0.51
CA VAL A 24 -2.23 11.84 0.21
C VAL A 24 -1.11 12.27 -0.70
N ASP A 25 -1.06 13.56 -1.00
CA ASP A 25 0.06 14.21 -1.68
C ASP A 25 0.94 14.89 -0.64
N VAL A 26 2.25 14.72 -0.75
CA VAL A 26 3.22 15.14 0.26
C VAL A 26 4.43 15.77 -0.43
N ASP A 27 4.65 17.05 -0.15
CA ASP A 27 5.84 17.77 -0.62
C ASP A 27 6.90 17.88 0.48
N GLY A 28 8.15 18.14 0.07
CA GLY A 28 9.25 18.39 1.00
C GLY A 28 9.79 17.13 1.69
N ILE A 29 9.50 15.94 1.15
CA ILE A 29 10.06 14.68 1.63
C ILE A 29 10.78 13.93 0.51
N GLU A 30 11.96 13.39 0.82
CA GLU A 30 12.64 12.49 -0.09
C GLU A 30 11.98 11.11 -0.09
N ILE A 31 11.89 10.47 -1.26
CA ILE A 31 11.31 9.13 -1.42
C ILE A 31 11.96 8.11 -0.46
N ALA A 32 13.28 8.23 -0.22
CA ALA A 32 14.01 7.35 0.69
C ALA A 32 13.53 7.47 2.15
N GLU A 33 13.29 8.70 2.62
CA GLU A 33 12.78 8.96 3.97
C GLU A 33 11.34 8.46 4.14
N GLN A 34 10.51 8.65 3.12
CA GLN A 34 9.14 8.14 3.12
C GLN A 34 9.11 6.60 3.20
N ILE A 35 9.97 5.92 2.45
CA ILE A 35 10.11 4.45 2.52
C ILE A 35 10.56 4.00 3.91
N ALA A 36 11.57 4.68 4.48
CA ALA A 36 12.07 4.36 5.82
C ALA A 36 10.98 4.53 6.90
N ALA A 37 10.21 5.62 6.84
CA ALA A 37 9.12 5.90 7.77
C ALA A 37 8.00 4.86 7.73
N VAL A 38 7.64 4.40 6.52
CA VAL A 38 6.62 3.35 6.33
C VAL A 38 7.13 2.00 6.86
N ASN A 39 8.38 1.64 6.55
CA ASN A 39 9.01 0.42 7.04
C ASN A 39 9.16 0.39 8.56
N ALA A 40 9.50 1.53 9.19
CA ALA A 40 9.64 1.64 10.65
C ALA A 40 8.33 1.36 11.40
N GLN A 41 7.18 1.51 10.75
CA GLN A 41 5.86 1.24 11.32
C GLN A 41 5.32 -0.15 10.96
N GLY A 42 6.10 -0.98 10.26
CA GLY A 42 5.68 -2.31 9.82
C GLY A 42 4.58 -2.29 8.75
N LEU A 43 4.44 -1.17 8.04
CA LEU A 43 3.44 -0.99 6.98
C LEU A 43 4.00 -1.51 5.64
N THR A 44 3.10 -1.88 4.72
CA THR A 44 3.49 -2.30 3.36
C THR A 44 3.49 -1.11 2.41
N LEU A 45 4.56 -0.96 1.64
CA LEU A 45 4.68 0.06 0.59
C LEU A 45 4.69 -0.61 -0.80
N ARG A 46 4.02 0.02 -1.77
CA ARG A 46 4.09 -0.35 -3.18
C ARG A 46 4.33 0.90 -4.01
N ILE A 47 5.33 0.86 -4.88
CA ILE A 47 5.60 1.91 -5.87
C ILE A 47 4.76 1.59 -7.11
N ALA A 48 4.09 2.59 -7.66
CA ALA A 48 3.28 2.48 -8.88
C ALA A 48 3.74 3.53 -9.90
N GLU A 49 3.78 3.15 -11.18
CA GLU A 49 4.19 4.04 -12.28
C GLU A 49 3.10 5.08 -12.62
N GLU A 50 1.82 4.74 -12.44
CA GLU A 50 0.69 5.63 -12.69
C GLU A 50 -0.30 5.64 -11.51
N PRO A 51 -0.95 6.78 -11.22
CA PRO A 51 -2.07 6.83 -10.30
C PRO A 51 -3.25 6.05 -10.88
N GLY A 52 -3.53 4.87 -10.31
CA GLY A 52 -4.59 3.97 -10.77
C GLY A 52 -5.12 3.08 -9.65
N ASP A 53 -6.14 2.27 -9.96
CA ASP A 53 -6.74 1.38 -8.98
C ASP A 53 -5.74 0.31 -8.50
N VAL A 54 -5.28 0.45 -7.26
CA VAL A 54 -4.35 -0.50 -6.65
C VAL A 54 -5.14 -1.59 -5.92
N ILE A 55 -5.05 -2.82 -6.42
CA ILE A 55 -5.43 -4.02 -5.69
C ILE A 55 -4.24 -4.40 -4.79
N VAL A 56 -4.41 -4.25 -3.48
CA VAL A 56 -3.46 -4.75 -2.49
C VAL A 56 -3.67 -6.25 -2.36
N GLU A 57 -2.82 -7.05 -3.01
CA GLU A 57 -2.81 -8.50 -2.80
C GLU A 57 -2.15 -8.81 -1.46
N THR A 58 -2.97 -9.04 -0.43
CA THR A 58 -2.46 -9.59 0.83
C THR A 58 -1.90 -11.00 0.60
N SER A 59 -0.75 -11.31 1.19
CA SER A 59 -0.02 -12.58 1.03
C SER A 59 -0.86 -13.83 1.32
N SER A 60 -1.99 -13.70 2.02
CA SER A 60 -2.96 -14.78 2.25
C SER A 60 -3.69 -15.22 0.96
N ARG A 61 -3.90 -14.34 -0.02
CA ARG A 61 -4.47 -14.69 -1.35
C ARG A 61 -3.51 -15.51 -2.22
N LEU A 62 -2.20 -15.27 -2.09
CA LEU A 62 -1.18 -16.02 -2.83
C LEU A 62 -1.08 -17.49 -2.37
N ARG A 63 -1.30 -17.76 -1.07
CA ARG A 63 -1.34 -19.15 -0.57
C ARG A 63 -2.56 -19.92 -1.06
N LEU A 64 -3.73 -19.27 -1.07
CA LEU A 64 -4.98 -19.90 -1.54
C LEU A 64 -4.94 -20.17 -3.05
N SER A 65 -4.43 -19.24 -3.86
CA SER A 65 -4.34 -19.46 -5.30
C SER A 65 -3.31 -20.51 -5.71
N ARG A 66 -2.27 -20.75 -4.90
CA ARG A 66 -1.35 -21.90 -5.07
C ARG A 66 -2.00 -23.21 -4.65
N LEU A 67 -2.74 -23.23 -3.54
CA LEU A 67 -3.40 -24.43 -3.03
C LEU A 67 -4.55 -24.92 -3.95
N VAL A 68 -5.30 -23.99 -4.54
CA VAL A 68 -6.36 -24.32 -5.50
C VAL A 68 -5.75 -24.88 -6.80
N ARG A 69 -4.67 -24.28 -7.29
CA ARG A 69 -3.95 -24.76 -8.48
C ARG A 69 -3.29 -26.13 -8.26
N SER A 70 -2.75 -26.40 -7.08
CA SER A 70 -2.20 -27.74 -6.77
C SER A 70 -3.25 -28.83 -6.66
N ARG A 71 -4.52 -28.50 -6.31
CA ARG A 71 -5.61 -29.48 -6.25
C ARG A 71 -6.28 -29.77 -7.59
N GLN A 72 -6.16 -28.88 -8.57
CA GLN A 72 -6.68 -29.12 -9.93
C GLN A 72 -5.70 -29.92 -10.80
N ALA A 73 -4.41 -29.90 -10.48
CA ALA A 73 -3.39 -30.69 -11.18
C ALA A 73 -3.34 -32.17 -10.75
N ASP A 74 -4.08 -32.52 -9.68
CA ASP A 74 -4.14 -33.88 -9.10
C ASP A 74 -5.49 -34.58 -9.40
N ARG A 75 -6.19 -34.12 -10.45
CA ARG A 75 -7.40 -34.72 -11.03
C ARG A 75 -7.21 -34.88 -12.52
#